data_AF-A0A261SFD0-F1
#
_entry.id   AF-A0A261SFD0-F1
#
_cell.length_a   1.000
_cell.length_b   1.000
_cell.length_c   1.000
_cell.angle_alpha   90.00
_cell.angle_beta   90.00
_cell.angle_gamma   90.00
#
_symmetry.space_group_name_H-M   'P 1'
#
loop_
_entity.id
_entity.type
_entity.pdbx_description
1 polymer ?
#
loop_
_entity_poly.entity_id
_entity_poly.type
_entity_poly.pdbx_seq_one_letter_code
_entity_poly.pdbx_strand_id
1 'polypeptide(L)'
;MSRKSLFVPLIALLLFSLLTALAWQHHFANMRPLLRDLVGDQLGPDMQIFGDSPSHDIQAMQAIEAEAKRGDAGAQFMHALTLESFDMKSALRWHQAAADQGYELAIARLEEIRLERTDAAKR
;
A
#
# COMPACT_ATOMS: atom_id res chain seq x y z
N MET A 1 13.04 25.73 -36.84
CA MET A 1 12.64 26.01 -35.44
C MET A 1 13.90 26.40 -34.66
N SER A 2 13.97 27.62 -34.12
CA SER A 2 15.17 28.14 -33.46
C SER A 2 15.29 27.59 -32.04
N ARG A 3 16.44 26.95 -31.72
CA ARG A 3 16.78 26.34 -30.41
C ARG A 3 16.51 27.23 -29.18
N LYS A 4 16.40 28.56 -29.38
CA LYS A 4 16.17 29.56 -28.33
C LYS A 4 14.70 29.67 -27.88
N SER A 5 13.73 29.23 -28.70
CA SER A 5 12.29 29.36 -28.36
C SER A 5 11.77 28.26 -27.43
N LEU A 6 12.59 27.25 -27.13
CA LEU A 6 12.21 26.13 -26.25
C LEU A 6 12.51 26.40 -24.77
N PHE A 7 13.34 27.39 -24.45
CA PHE A 7 13.69 27.70 -23.05
C PHE A 7 12.52 28.30 -22.27
N VAL A 8 11.75 29.20 -22.89
CA VAL A 8 10.57 29.81 -22.25
C VAL A 8 9.51 28.78 -21.87
N PRO A 9 9.05 27.89 -22.77
CA PRO A 9 8.10 26.85 -22.38
C PRO A 9 8.69 25.82 -21.43
N LEU A 10 10.00 25.52 -21.52
CA LEU A 10 10.67 24.61 -20.57
C LEU A 10 10.69 25.19 -19.16
N ILE A 11 11.07 26.47 -19.00
CA ILE A 11 11.07 27.16 -17.71
C ILE A 11 9.65 27.25 -17.17
N ALA A 12 8.67 27.60 -18.01
CA ALA A 12 7.27 27.63 -17.59
C ALA A 12 6.77 26.26 -17.10
N LEU A 13 7.15 25.18 -17.78
CA LEU A 13 6.78 23.81 -17.39
C LEU A 13 7.46 23.38 -16.09
N LEU A 14 8.75 23.69 -15.92
CA LEU A 14 9.47 23.43 -14.67
C LEU A 14 8.88 24.21 -13.50
N LEU A 15 8.54 25.48 -13.72
CA LEU A 15 7.96 26.34 -12.69
C LEU A 15 6.53 25.90 -12.33
N PHE A 16 5.73 25.49 -13.31
CA PHE A 16 4.42 24.88 -13.08
C PHE A 16 4.51 23.56 -12.31
N SER A 17 5.47 22.70 -12.66
CA SER A 17 5.72 21.43 -11.97
C SER A 17 6.14 21.67 -10.51
N LEU A 18 7.03 22.64 -10.29
CA LEU A 18 7.48 23.03 -8.95
C LEU A 18 6.32 23.59 -8.11
N LEU A 19 5.52 24.49 -8.68
CA LEU A 19 4.35 25.06 -7.99
C LEU A 19 3.32 23.97 -7.64
N THR A 20 3.11 23.01 -8.53
CA THR A 20 2.20 21.88 -8.28
C THR A 20 2.72 21.00 -7.14
N ALA A 21 4.02 20.69 -7.12
CA ALA A 21 4.64 19.94 -6.04
C ALA A 21 4.54 20.67 -4.69
N LEU A 22 4.78 21.99 -4.67
CA LEU A 22 4.64 22.82 -3.47
C LEU A 22 3.18 22.91 -3.00
N ALA A 23 2.23 23.04 -3.93
CA ALA A 23 0.81 23.07 -3.61
C ALA A 23 0.36 21.74 -2.99
N TRP A 24 0.82 20.61 -3.53
CA TRP A 24 0.60 19.29 -2.92
C TRP A 24 1.22 19.24 -1.52
N GLN A 25 2.50 19.59 -1.37
CA GLN A 25 3.17 19.59 -0.07
C GLN A 25 2.41 20.43 0.98
N HIS A 26 1.97 21.63 0.62
CA HIS A 26 1.18 22.50 1.50
C HIS A 26 -0.19 21.89 1.85
N HIS A 27 -0.85 21.27 0.87
CA HIS A 27 -2.14 20.62 1.09
C HIS A 27 -2.01 19.44 2.06
N PHE A 28 -1.00 18.58 1.89
CA PHE A 28 -0.73 17.46 2.80
C PHE A 28 -0.32 17.94 4.20
N ALA A 29 0.45 19.03 4.30
CA ALA A 29 0.85 19.59 5.60
C ALA A 29 -0.33 20.16 6.41
N ASN A 30 -1.43 20.57 5.74
CA ASN A 30 -2.62 21.14 6.36
C ASN A 30 -3.81 20.17 6.38
N MET A 31 -3.63 18.91 5.95
CA MET A 31 -4.68 17.91 6.11
C MET A 31 -4.89 17.60 7.60
N ARG A 32 -6.14 17.26 7.93
CA ARG A 32 -6.64 17.07 9.31
C ARG A 32 -5.72 16.15 10.12
N PRO A 33 -5.66 16.32 11.46
CA PRO A 33 -4.89 15.45 12.34
C PRO A 33 -5.14 13.99 11.98
N LEU A 34 -4.05 13.28 11.70
CA LEU A 34 -4.06 11.89 11.30
C LEU A 34 -4.81 11.07 12.35
N LEU A 35 -5.33 9.89 11.98
CA LEU A 35 -5.83 8.89 12.95
C LEU A 35 -4.85 8.70 14.13
N ARG A 36 -3.54 8.92 13.89
CA ARG A 36 -2.50 8.96 14.91
C ARG A 36 -2.75 9.96 16.05
N ASP A 37 -3.28 11.15 15.82
CA ASP A 37 -3.55 12.10 16.92
C ASP A 37 -4.83 11.73 17.69
N LEU A 38 -5.72 10.96 17.04
CA LEU A 38 -6.96 10.48 17.64
C LEU A 38 -6.76 9.16 18.42
N VAL A 39 -5.76 8.36 18.06
CA VAL A 39 -5.52 7.01 18.58
C VAL A 39 -4.10 6.84 19.16
N GLY A 40 -3.25 7.87 19.11
CA GLY A 40 -1.81 7.81 19.40
C GLY A 40 -1.46 7.44 20.84
N ASP A 41 -2.35 7.73 21.80
CA ASP A 41 -2.18 7.30 23.20
C ASP A 41 -2.59 5.83 23.42
N GLN A 42 -3.32 5.21 22.49
CA GLN A 42 -3.82 3.84 22.62
C GLN A 42 -3.01 2.81 21.80
N LEU A 43 -2.21 3.28 20.84
CA LEU A 43 -1.41 2.42 19.98
C LEU A 43 0.01 2.36 20.55
N GLY A 44 0.52 1.15 20.76
CA GLY A 44 1.91 0.96 21.18
C GLY A 44 2.87 1.66 20.22
N PRO A 45 4.07 2.05 20.68
CA PRO A 45 5.05 2.82 19.90
C PRO A 45 5.44 2.18 18.55
N ASP A 46 5.16 0.89 18.38
CA ASP A 46 5.50 0.09 17.21
C ASP A 46 4.34 -0.12 16.22
N MET A 47 3.14 0.41 16.49
CA MET A 47 1.98 0.20 15.62
C MET A 47 1.94 1.26 14.50
N GLN A 48 2.32 0.81 13.30
CA GLN A 48 2.46 1.65 12.11
C GLN A 48 1.12 1.79 11.37
N ILE A 49 0.65 3.02 11.19
CA ILE A 49 -0.60 3.32 10.49
C ILE A 49 -0.30 3.52 9.00
N PHE A 50 -0.83 2.64 8.14
CA PHE A 50 -0.73 2.79 6.69
C PHE A 50 -1.41 4.08 6.21
N GLY A 51 -0.75 4.84 5.34
CA GLY A 51 -1.26 6.07 4.73
C GLY A 51 -0.83 7.37 5.43
N ASP A 52 -0.02 7.29 6.50
CA ASP A 52 0.55 8.46 7.18
C ASP A 52 1.68 9.09 6.32
N SER A 53 2.55 8.26 5.76
CA SER A 53 3.60 8.71 4.86
C SER A 53 4.01 7.62 3.88
N PRO A 54 4.13 7.92 2.57
CA PRO A 54 4.54 6.93 1.58
C PRO A 54 5.87 6.23 1.91
N SER A 55 6.83 6.93 2.54
CA SER A 55 8.11 6.33 2.92
C SER A 55 7.97 5.37 4.10
N HIS A 56 7.11 5.68 5.08
CA HIS A 56 6.82 4.78 6.19
C HIS A 56 6.03 3.56 5.72
N ASP A 57 5.05 3.75 4.84
CA ASP A 57 4.27 2.65 4.27
C ASP A 57 5.17 1.67 3.50
N ILE A 58 6.11 2.18 2.71
CA ILE A 58 7.10 1.34 2.01
C ILE A 58 7.96 0.55 3.00
N GLN A 59 8.41 1.18 4.10
CA GLN A 59 9.19 0.48 5.13
C GLN A 59 8.36 -0.60 5.83
N ALA A 60 7.09 -0.33 6.15
CA ALA A 60 6.18 -1.31 6.74
C ALA A 60 5.98 -2.50 5.80
N MET A 61 5.76 -2.26 4.51
CA MET A 61 5.62 -3.30 3.50
C MET A 61 6.88 -4.15 3.37
N GLN A 62 8.06 -3.52 3.39
CA GLN A 62 9.34 -4.23 3.36
C GLN A 62 9.55 -5.11 4.59
N ALA A 63 9.18 -4.62 5.78
CA ALA A 63 9.26 -5.39 7.01
C ALA A 63 8.31 -6.61 6.98
N ILE A 64 7.06 -6.39 6.55
CA ILE A 64 6.06 -7.47 6.33
C ILE A 64 6.59 -8.49 5.32
N GLU A 65 7.15 -8.06 4.19
CA GLU A 65 7.70 -8.96 3.19
C GLU A 65 8.88 -9.77 3.73
N ALA A 66 9.76 -9.15 4.52
CA ALA A 66 10.89 -9.83 5.13
C ALA A 66 10.43 -10.91 6.12
N GLU A 67 9.42 -10.63 6.94
CA GLU A 67 8.88 -11.58 7.92
C GLU A 67 8.04 -12.68 7.24
N ALA A 68 7.28 -12.35 6.20
CA ALA A 68 6.58 -13.33 5.38
C ALA A 68 7.55 -14.35 4.76
N LYS A 69 8.71 -13.88 4.27
CA LYS A 69 9.80 -14.73 3.75
C LYS A 69 10.46 -15.59 4.83
N ARG A 70 10.43 -15.17 6.10
CA ARG A 70 10.91 -15.98 7.24
C ARG A 70 9.94 -17.08 7.65
N GLY A 71 8.69 -17.01 7.19
CA GLY A 71 7.69 -18.03 7.40
C GLY A 71 6.54 -17.62 8.31
N ASP A 72 6.54 -16.40 8.86
CA ASP A 72 5.46 -15.98 9.76
C ASP A 72 4.11 -15.93 9.04
N ALA A 73 3.14 -16.72 9.52
CA ALA A 73 1.86 -16.87 8.86
C ALA A 73 1.03 -15.57 8.84
N GLY A 74 1.14 -14.76 9.89
CA GLY A 74 0.48 -13.46 9.95
C GLY A 74 1.04 -12.49 8.91
N ALA A 75 2.36 -12.40 8.82
CA ALA A 75 3.06 -11.57 7.83
C ALA A 75 2.81 -12.06 6.40
N GLN A 76 2.76 -13.38 6.16
CA GLN A 76 2.39 -13.95 4.87
C GLN A 76 0.97 -13.53 4.44
N PHE A 77 0.01 -13.59 5.37
CA PHE A 77 -1.35 -13.09 5.13
C PHE A 77 -1.37 -11.59 4.84
N MET A 78 -0.69 -10.79 5.65
CA MET A 78 -0.62 -9.34 5.46
C MET A 78 0.04 -8.99 4.12
N HIS A 79 1.12 -9.66 3.76
CA HIS A 79 1.77 -9.49 2.46
C HIS A 79 0.83 -9.86 1.32
N ALA A 80 0.08 -10.96 1.44
CA ALA A 80 -0.92 -11.36 0.46
C ALA A 80 -1.97 -10.27 0.23
N LEU A 81 -2.50 -9.66 1.31
CA LEU A 81 -3.46 -8.55 1.22
C LEU A 81 -2.91 -7.36 0.44
N THR A 82 -1.62 -7.03 0.63
CA THR A 82 -1.01 -5.94 -0.15
C THR A 82 -1.00 -6.24 -1.65
N LEU A 83 -0.82 -7.52 -2.03
CA LEU A 83 -0.71 -7.95 -3.41
C LEU A 83 -2.06 -8.11 -4.12
N GLU A 84 -3.17 -8.31 -3.41
CA GLU A 84 -4.49 -8.63 -4.02
C GLU A 84 -4.91 -7.62 -5.10
N SER A 85 -4.59 -6.34 -4.90
CA SER A 85 -5.00 -5.26 -5.80
C SER A 85 -4.23 -5.21 -7.13
N PHE A 86 -3.03 -5.80 -7.23
CA PHE A 86 -2.17 -5.69 -8.42
C PHE A 86 -1.49 -6.98 -8.87
N ASP A 87 -1.35 -7.98 -8.00
CA ASP A 87 -0.86 -9.33 -8.34
C ASP A 87 -1.61 -10.40 -7.52
N MET A 88 -2.86 -10.64 -7.92
CA MET A 88 -3.72 -11.65 -7.31
C MET A 88 -3.11 -13.07 -7.34
N LYS A 89 -2.29 -13.39 -8.36
CA LYS A 89 -1.67 -14.72 -8.44
C LYS A 89 -0.65 -14.92 -7.33
N SER A 90 0.19 -13.91 -7.08
CA SER A 90 1.15 -13.95 -5.98
C SER A 90 0.43 -13.87 -4.63
N ALA A 91 -0.62 -13.05 -4.51
CA ALA A 91 -1.46 -12.98 -3.30
C ALA A 91 -2.00 -14.35 -2.89
N LEU A 92 -2.58 -15.11 -3.84
CA LEU A 92 -3.09 -16.46 -3.59
C LEU A 92 -2.03 -17.43 -3.06
N ARG A 93 -0.79 -17.33 -3.54
CA ARG A 93 0.31 -18.19 -3.06
C ARG A 93 0.66 -17.89 -1.61
N TRP A 94 0.67 -16.62 -1.24
CA TRP A 94 0.98 -16.20 0.13
C TRP A 94 -0.17 -16.49 1.10
N HIS A 95 -1.42 -16.29 0.65
CA HIS A 95 -2.59 -16.75 1.40
C HIS A 95 -2.57 -18.26 1.63
N GLN A 96 -2.22 -19.05 0.59
CA GLN A 96 -2.08 -20.50 0.75
C GLN A 96 -0.97 -20.85 1.75
N ALA A 97 0.19 -20.20 1.67
CA ALA A 97 1.29 -20.44 2.62
C ALA A 97 0.89 -20.14 4.08
N ALA A 98 0.12 -19.09 4.32
CA ALA A 98 -0.40 -18.77 5.64
C ALA A 98 -1.48 -19.77 6.09
N ALA A 99 -2.37 -20.17 5.18
CA ALA A 99 -3.43 -21.15 5.43
C ALA A 99 -2.88 -22.55 5.72
N ASP A 100 -1.81 -22.96 5.04
CA ASP A 100 -1.11 -24.24 5.26
C ASP A 100 -0.52 -24.33 6.68
N GLN A 101 -0.26 -23.18 7.31
CA GLN A 101 0.17 -23.07 8.70
C GLN A 101 -0.99 -22.96 9.70
N GLY A 102 -2.23 -23.04 9.22
CA GLY A 102 -3.44 -22.94 10.05
C GLY A 102 -3.87 -21.50 10.38
N TYR A 103 -3.42 -20.50 9.61
CA TYR A 103 -3.84 -19.12 9.85
C TYR A 103 -5.28 -18.90 9.38
N GLU A 104 -6.20 -18.84 10.34
CA GLU A 104 -7.66 -18.83 10.11
C GLU A 104 -8.13 -17.72 9.16
N LEU A 105 -7.55 -16.52 9.26
CA LEU A 105 -7.92 -15.40 8.37
C LEU A 105 -7.52 -15.67 6.92
N ALA A 106 -6.41 -16.37 6.69
CA ALA A 106 -6.01 -16.75 5.33
C ALA A 106 -6.92 -17.83 4.75
N ILE A 107 -7.31 -18.82 5.57
CA ILE A 107 -8.28 -19.86 5.19
C ILE A 107 -9.61 -19.22 4.78
N ALA A 108 -10.15 -18.32 5.63
CA ALA A 108 -11.39 -17.62 5.36
C ALA A 108 -11.31 -16.78 4.07
N ARG A 109 -10.21 -16.04 3.86
CA ARG A 109 -10.02 -15.22 2.66
C ARG A 109 -9.93 -16.05 1.39
N LEU A 110 -9.25 -17.21 1.42
CA LEU A 110 -9.18 -18.13 0.28
C LEU A 110 -10.56 -18.66 -0.11
N GLU A 111 -11.41 -18.98 0.88
CA GLU A 111 -12.78 -19.42 0.61
C GLU A 111 -13.63 -18.31 0.02
N GLU A 112 -13.52 -17.08 0.54
CA GLU A 112 -14.18 -15.91 -0.03
C GLU A 112 -13.81 -15.71 -1.51
N ILE A 113 -12.50 -15.72 -1.83
CA ILE A 113 -12.02 -15.59 -3.20
C ILE A 113 -12.55 -16.74 -4.08
N ARG A 114 -12.65 -17.96 -3.53
CA ARG A 114 -13.21 -19.11 -4.25
C ARG A 114 -14.68 -18.88 -4.60
N LEU A 115 -15.49 -18.43 -3.63
CA LEU A 115 -16.91 -18.15 -3.82
C LEU A 115 -17.12 -17.05 -4.87
N GLU A 116 -16.40 -15.94 -4.76
CA GLU A 116 -16.43 -14.84 -5.72
C GLU A 116 -16.16 -15.30 -7.16
N ARG A 117 -15.15 -16.17 -7.34
CA ARG A 117 -14.82 -16.72 -8.66
C ARG A 117 -15.91 -17.63 -9.20
N THR A 118 -16.55 -18.43 -8.34
CA THR A 118 -17.65 -19.30 -8.78
C THR A 118 -18.89 -18.52 -9.17
N ASP A 119 -19.16 -17.40 -8.51
CA ASP A 119 -20.30 -16.54 -8.84
C ASP A 119 -20.03 -15.71 -10.10
N ALA A 120 -18.80 -15.23 -10.28
CA ALA A 120 -18.37 -14.57 -11.51
C ALA A 120 -18.47 -15.50 -12.74
N ALA A 121 -18.21 -16.80 -12.57
CA ALA A 121 -18.32 -17.78 -13.67
C ALA A 121 -19.77 -18.14 -14.06
N LYS A 122 -20.76 -17.81 -13.22
CA LYS A 122 -22.19 -18.06 -13.46
C LYS A 122 -22.92 -16.87 -14.08
N ARG A 123 -22.31 -15.68 -14.06
CA ARG A 123 -22.85 -14.44 -14.66
C ARG A 123 -22.45 -14.35 -16.13
#